data_AF-A0A1T4VYV3-F1
#
_entry.id   AF-A0A1T4VYV3-F1
#
_cell.length_a   1.000
_cell.length_b   1.000
_cell.length_c   1.000
_cell.angle_alpha   90.00
_cell.angle_beta   90.00
_cell.angle_gamma   90.00
#
_symmetry.space_group_name_H-M   'P 1'
#
loop_
_entity.id
_entity.type
_entity.pdbx_description
1 polymer ?
#
loop_
_entity_poly.entity_id
_entity_poly.type
_entity_poly.pdbx_seq_one_letter_code
_entity_poly.pdbx_strand_id
1 'polypeptide(L)' 'MKIEFGKADVPGLLLSLFWLITFFVLVSLVTGSYAEYEPISGFRYGIVTVLWALTGPVLRLWWKKRKQA' A
#
# COMPACT_ATOMS: atom_id res chain seq x y z
N MET A 1 -30.38 -3.01 3.90
CA MET A 1 -29.15 -2.62 3.16
C MET A 1 -28.35 -3.88 2.90
N LYS A 2 -28.61 -4.57 1.78
CA LYS A 2 -27.84 -5.75 1.38
C LYS A 2 -26.56 -5.26 0.73
N ILE A 3 -25.42 -5.54 1.35
CA ILE A 3 -24.12 -5.34 0.71
C ILE A 3 -23.97 -6.53 -0.26
N GLU A 4 -24.55 -6.39 -1.45
CA GLU A 4 -24.27 -7.31 -2.55
C GLU A 4 -22.85 -7.01 -3.03
N PHE A 5 -21.86 -7.65 -2.40
CA PHE A 5 -20.49 -7.67 -2.90
C PHE A 5 -20.51 -8.38 -4.26
N GLY A 6 -20.69 -7.61 -5.33
CA GLY A 6 -20.48 -8.09 -6.68
C GLY A 6 -19.05 -8.60 -6.80
N LYS A 7 -18.85 -9.75 -7.47
CA LYS A 7 -17.53 -10.37 -7.69
C LYS A 7 -16.48 -9.41 -8.28
N ALA A 8 -16.91 -8.27 -8.85
CA ALA A 8 -16.07 -7.20 -9.37
C ALA A 8 -15.38 -6.33 -8.29
N ASP A 9 -15.88 -6.27 -7.06
CA ASP A 9 -15.27 -5.49 -5.97
C ASP A 9 -14.16 -6.25 -5.22
N VAL A 10 -14.18 -7.59 -5.29
CA VAL A 10 -13.19 -8.49 -4.68
C VAL A 10 -11.73 -8.19 -5.13
N PRO A 11 -11.42 -8.02 -6.43
CA PRO A 11 -10.06 -7.71 -6.86
C PRO A 11 -9.57 -6.34 -6.38
N GLY A 12 -10.45 -5.34 -6.25
CA GLY A 12 -10.08 -4.02 -5.73
C GLY A 12 -9.79 -4.04 -4.22
N LEU A 13 -10.55 -4.83 -3.46
CA LEU A 13 -10.34 -5.04 -2.04
C LEU A 13 -9.06 -5.82 -1.76
N LEU A 14 -8.81 -6.89 -2.51
CA LEU A 14 -7.56 -7.67 -2.45
C LEU A 14 -6.34 -6.81 -2.78
N LEU A 15 -6.42 -5.98 -3.84
CA LEU A 15 -5.34 -5.09 -4.22
C LEU A 15 -5.04 -4.05 -3.14
N SER A 16 -6.08 -3.52 -2.50
CA SER A 16 -5.94 -2.56 -1.38
C SER A 16 -5.33 -3.22 -0.15
N LEU A 17 -5.74 -4.45 0.17
CA LEU A 17 -5.18 -5.27 1.25
C LEU A 17 -3.70 -5.59 0.99
N PHE A 18 -3.37 -6.06 -0.21
CA PHE A 18 -2.00 -6.33 -0.61
C PHE A 18 -1.14 -5.08 -0.51
N TRP A 19 -1.64 -3.95 -1.02
CA TRP A 19 -0.94 -2.66 -0.95
C TRP A 19 -0.65 -2.23 0.50
N LEU A 20 -1.64 -2.37 1.40
CA LEU A 20 -1.48 -2.07 2.83
C LEU A 20 -0.47 -3.00 3.50
N ILE A 21 -0.54 -4.30 3.23
CA ILE A 21 0.40 -5.28 3.80
C ILE A 21 1.83 -4.96 3.37
N THR A 22 2.06 -4.72 2.08
CA THR A 22 3.38 -4.33 1.57
C THR A 22 3.88 -3.04 2.22
N PHE A 23 3.00 -2.05 2.40
CA PHE A 23 3.35 -0.80 3.09
C PHE A 23 3.79 -1.05 4.54
N PHE A 24 3.05 -1.88 5.28
CA PHE A 24 3.43 -2.24 6.66
C PHE A 24 4.76 -2.98 6.74
N VAL A 25 5.04 -3.90 5.81
CA VAL A 25 6.33 -4.59 5.75
C VAL A 25 7.46 -3.60 5.51
N LEU A 26 7.29 -2.64 4.59
CA LEU A 26 8.29 -1.61 4.31
C LEU A 26 8.54 -0.71 5.53
N VAL A 27 7.49 -0.26 6.21
CA VAL A 27 7.61 0.50 7.46
C VAL A 27 8.34 -0.32 8.53
N SER A 28 8.01 -1.61 8.66
CA SER A 28 8.68 -2.52 9.59
C SER A 28 10.19 -2.62 9.30
N LEU A 29 10.58 -2.76 8.02
CA LEU A 29 11.99 -2.77 7.60
C LEU A 29 12.69 -1.46 7.92
N VAL A 30 12.03 -0.31 7.71
CA VAL A 30 12.57 1.00 8.11
C VAL A 30 12.83 1.03 9.61
N THR A 31 11.81 0.72 10.41
CA THR A 31 11.92 0.76 11.88
C THR A 31 12.96 -0.23 12.40
N GLY A 32 13.03 -1.43 11.83
CA GLY A 32 14.00 -2.47 12.18
C GLY A 32 15.43 -2.02 11.87
N SER A 33 15.68 -1.46 10.69
CA SER A 33 17.02 -0.97 10.34
C SER A 33 17.50 0.17 11.24
N TYR A 34 16.62 1.08 11.67
CA TYR A 34 17.01 2.10 12.65
C TYR A 34 17.22 1.52 14.06
N ALA A 35 16.47 0.48 14.44
CA ALA A 35 16.67 -0.21 15.72
C ALA A 35 18.01 -0.98 15.77
N GLU A 36 18.47 -1.51 14.63
CA GLU A 36 19.76 -2.21 14.49
C GLU A 36 20.96 -1.25 14.27
N TYR A 37 20.76 0.07 14.35
CA TYR A 37 21.78 1.09 14.09
C TYR A 37 22.38 1.01 12.67
N GLU A 38 21.60 0.58 11.67
CA GLU A 38 21.96 0.61 10.25
C GLU A 38 21.23 1.76 9.50
N PRO A 39 21.69 3.01 9.63
CA PRO A 39 20.99 4.17 9.08
C PRO A 39 20.93 4.17 7.55
N ILE A 40 21.92 3.57 6.89
CA ILE A 40 21.97 3.46 5.41
C ILE A 40 20.85 2.55 4.91
N SER A 41 20.65 1.40 5.56
CA SER A 41 19.57 0.45 5.26
C SER A 41 18.22 1.11 5.53
N GLY A 42 18.06 1.76 6.69
CA GLY A 42 16.83 2.47 7.06
C GLY A 42 16.46 3.60 6.09
N PHE A 43 17.45 4.34 5.59
CA PHE A 43 17.22 5.38 4.58
C PHE A 43 16.77 4.80 3.23
N ARG A 44 17.39 3.70 2.78
CA ARG A 44 17.00 3.01 1.54
C ARG A 44 15.57 2.49 1.60
N TYR A 45 15.21 1.78 2.67
CA TYR A 45 13.84 1.32 2.88
C TYR A 45 12.86 2.49 3.05
N GLY A 46 13.31 3.61 3.64
CA GLY A 46 12.51 4.82 3.79
C GLY A 46 12.11 5.42 2.45
N ILE A 47 13.05 5.55 1.52
CA ILE A 47 12.78 6.01 0.15
C ILE A 47 11.78 5.08 -0.55
N VAL A 48 11.99 3.76 -0.47
CA VAL A 48 11.10 2.78 -1.09
C VAL A 48 9.69 2.87 -0.49
N THR A 49 9.59 3.03 0.83
CA THR A 49 8.30 3.22 1.54
C THR A 49 7.56 4.46 1.03
N VAL A 50 8.27 5.58 0.88
CA VAL A 50 7.68 6.83 0.37
C VAL A 50 7.21 6.69 -1.07
N LEU A 51 8.04 6.11 -1.95
CA LEU A 51 7.66 5.85 -3.33
C LEU A 51 6.44 4.93 -3.41
N TRP A 52 6.39 3.88 -2.59
CA TRP A 52 5.24 2.99 -2.51
C TRP A 52 4.00 3.70 -1.99
N ALA A 53 4.11 4.56 -0.97
CA ALA A 53 2.99 5.34 -0.43
C ALA A 53 2.34 6.23 -1.51
N LEU A 54 3.14 6.80 -2.42
CA LEU A 54 2.67 7.63 -3.53
C LEU A 54 1.86 6.84 -4.58
N THR A 55 2.01 5.51 -4.64
CA THR A 55 1.18 4.68 -5.52
C THR A 55 -0.26 4.52 -5.01
N GLY A 56 -0.52 4.77 -3.72
CA GLY A 56 -1.85 4.68 -3.11
C GLY A 56 -2.88 5.68 -3.68
N PRO A 57 -2.56 6.98 -3.78
CA PRO A 57 -3.41 7.96 -4.47
C PRO A 57 -3.72 7.59 -5.92
N VAL A 58 -2.74 7.05 -6.65
CA VAL A 58 -2.91 6.59 -8.04
C VAL A 58 -3.89 5.42 -8.12
N LEU A 59 -3.73 4.41 -7.24
CA LEU A 59 -4.66 3.30 -7.09
C LEU A 59 -6.08 3.79 -6.78
N ARG A 60 -6.22 4.78 -5.88
CA ARG A 60 -7.51 5.36 -5.50
C ARG A 60 -8.18 6.12 -6.64
N LEU A 61 -7.43 6.89 -7.42
CA LEU A 61 -7.93 7.60 -8.60
C LEU A 61 -8.37 6.62 -9.70
N TRP A 62 -7.60 5.56 -9.93
CA TRP A 62 -7.94 4.54 -10.91
C TRP A 62 -9.21 3.77 -10.53
N TRP A 63 -9.38 3.47 -9.24
CA TRP A 63 -10.59 2.80 -8.75
C TRP A 63 -11.83 3.70 -8.80
N LYS A 64 -11.68 5.01 -8.54
CA LYS A 64 -12.77 5.99 -8.72
C LYS A 64 -13.22 6.06 -10.18
N LYS A 65 -12.29 6.08 -11.14
CA LYS A 65 -12.62 6.06 -12.57
C LYS A 65 -13.39 4.79 -12.97
N ARG A 66 -13.01 3.61 -12.45
CA ARG A 66 -13.73 2.35 -12.72
C ARG A 66 -15.14 2.28 -12.14
N LYS A 67 -15.46 3.06 -11.10
CA LYS A 67 -16.82 3.11 -10.53
C LYS A 67 -17.73 4.14 -11.23
N GLN A 68 -17.17 4.98 -12.10
CA GLN A 68 -17.89 6.00 -12.87
C GLN A 68 -18.11 5.62 -14.34
N ALA A 69 -17.49 4.54 -14.82
CA ALA A 69 -17.69 3.95 -16.14
C ALA A 69 -18.55 2.69 -16.01
#